data_AF-A0AAQ0B420-F1
#
_entry.id   AF-A0AAQ0B420-F1
#
_cell.length_a   1.000
_cell.length_b   1.000
_cell.length_c   1.000
_cell.angle_alpha   90.00
_cell.angle_beta   90.00
_cell.angle_gamma   90.00
#
_symmetry.space_group_name_H-M   'P 1'
#
loop_
_entity.id
_entity.type
_entity.pdbx_description
1 polymer ?
#
loop_
_entity_poly.entity_id
_entity_poly.type
_entity_poly.pdbx_seq_one_letter_code
_entity_poly.pdbx_strand_id
1 'polypeptide(L)'
;MRHSIVFIIVLLVLVTTSFEYSINNIHIHASSNMSNSIIQKPTDQPKDKPIKIVIHDGKKFCYAPVFSGGESYIVIEQCWQMHVMNARYDVFQRISYNINNTWLCITAPETVVYAKENWDYVHLRPCAINDPLQRWVIKDNSFWTANERYQLKDTNWYVYISKNSGDRYSHTLDSSMNDWLNTIATPGNISIQTSIAWDLQTTEGQERYFIRWRGSNKNTTPLYYNPESGHLAQYDPVSGSLYCMYSQVDDNQWNWVTWTLCSDIPISKDNPAFWNVFFEADQGGIITDYKGNLLRVTRYGSNWGVAYAAKPDFVKTDTKNSPTSLFVVDKSLLDWTRYTYSNLGKTDQYCPAGNKENILHKRAKRTLPPGFQLTEDWVRRLYAIATSTIPEAQSSGICGTCLLHSFQMLAELQEYHSQRPLQSGGYFFNTAPNTDPFISFRQRYPLLDMLLSDVPTVYSSAGRTTRQLGLVSARTVLPQYNWIASSEFITRSEIRSHITSLIASPSGSIWLAILRLRRTDGVSGWHAVPILRTSQGLVVIRTRASLTSLDNYRQSLTPTMDPDLVIDNYLERPDLSLERLTTIQLGEVYHNTFDFIISNRNCTGEGDDRRGTGEYPTSASVNQCSSRRNRCALQ
;
A
#
# COMPACT_ATOMS: atom_id res chain seq x y z
N MET A 1 37.72 -51.82 -19.84
CA MET A 1 36.36 -51.27 -19.82
C MET A 1 35.44 -51.78 -18.70
N ARG A 2 35.71 -52.91 -18.01
CA ARG A 2 34.94 -53.30 -16.81
C ARG A 2 35.41 -52.68 -15.49
N HIS A 3 36.68 -52.26 -15.37
CA HIS A 3 37.19 -51.64 -14.13
C HIS A 3 36.88 -50.15 -13.97
N SER A 4 36.67 -49.40 -15.07
CA SER A 4 36.32 -47.97 -15.01
C SER A 4 34.86 -47.73 -14.61
N ILE A 5 33.97 -48.70 -14.86
CA ILE A 5 32.54 -48.61 -14.50
C ILE A 5 32.37 -48.84 -12.98
N VAL A 6 33.15 -49.75 -12.39
CA VAL A 6 33.11 -50.01 -10.94
C VAL A 6 33.61 -48.81 -10.13
N PHE A 7 34.62 -48.08 -10.63
CA PHE A 7 35.13 -46.88 -9.96
C PHE A 7 34.13 -45.71 -9.99
N ILE A 8 33.37 -45.55 -11.08
CA ILE A 8 32.32 -44.53 -11.21
C ILE A 8 31.11 -44.85 -10.31
N ILE A 9 30.76 -46.14 -10.17
CA ILE A 9 29.66 -46.58 -9.29
C ILE A 9 30.04 -46.41 -7.80
N VAL A 10 31.29 -46.69 -7.41
CA VAL A 10 31.76 -46.48 -6.03
C VAL A 10 31.83 -44.99 -5.69
N LEU A 11 32.21 -44.12 -6.64
CA LEU A 11 32.20 -42.67 -6.44
C LEU A 11 30.78 -42.10 -6.30
N LEU A 12 29.82 -42.61 -7.09
CA LEU A 12 28.41 -42.22 -6.99
C LEU A 12 27.78 -42.65 -5.67
N VAL A 13 28.08 -43.85 -5.16
CA VAL A 13 27.59 -44.32 -3.85
C VAL A 13 28.22 -43.57 -2.68
N LEU A 14 29.48 -43.13 -2.79
CA LEU A 14 30.13 -42.28 -1.78
C LEU A 14 29.59 -40.84 -1.78
N VAL A 15 29.20 -40.30 -2.93
CA VAL A 15 28.55 -38.97 -3.02
C VAL A 15 27.11 -39.03 -2.51
N THR A 16 26.35 -40.10 -2.77
CA THR A 16 24.98 -40.23 -2.22
C THR A 16 24.97 -40.49 -0.72
N THR A 17 25.93 -41.27 -0.19
CA THR A 17 26.03 -41.52 1.27
C THR A 17 26.59 -40.33 2.05
N SER A 18 27.44 -39.48 1.45
CA SER A 18 27.86 -38.22 2.08
C SER A 18 26.81 -37.10 1.99
N PHE A 19 25.87 -37.18 1.04
CA PHE A 19 24.66 -36.33 1.02
C PHE A 19 23.57 -36.82 1.99
N GLU A 20 23.42 -38.13 2.20
CA GLU A 20 22.44 -38.67 3.16
C GLU A 20 22.89 -38.58 4.63
N TYR A 21 24.19 -38.49 4.91
CA TYR A 21 24.70 -38.35 6.29
C TYR A 21 24.84 -36.89 6.78
N SER A 22 24.56 -35.89 5.93
CA SER A 22 24.60 -34.46 6.30
C SER A 22 23.20 -33.87 6.57
N ILE A 23 22.14 -34.66 6.49
CA ILE A 23 20.74 -34.18 6.57
C ILE A 23 20.05 -34.50 7.91
N ASN A 24 20.68 -35.16 8.89
CA ASN A 24 20.03 -35.33 10.20
C ASN A 24 20.96 -35.13 11.40
N ASN A 25 20.46 -34.33 12.35
CA ASN A 25 20.95 -34.03 13.70
C ASN A 25 21.94 -32.87 13.85
N ILE A 26 21.51 -31.67 13.46
CA ILE A 26 21.59 -30.55 14.39
C ILE A 26 20.16 -30.26 14.83
N HIS A 27 19.82 -30.73 16.03
CA HIS A 27 18.65 -30.30 16.77
C HIS A 27 18.79 -28.79 17.03
N ILE A 28 18.34 -27.98 16.07
CA ILE A 28 17.88 -26.64 16.35
C ILE A 28 16.71 -26.86 17.30
N HIS A 29 16.85 -26.43 18.55
CA HIS A 29 15.71 -26.18 19.43
C HIS A 29 14.89 -25.04 18.81
N ALA A 30 14.16 -25.35 17.74
CA ALA A 30 12.94 -24.65 17.41
C ALA A 30 12.00 -25.00 18.56
N SER A 31 11.82 -24.04 19.46
CA SER A 31 10.64 -24.01 20.32
C SER A 31 9.43 -23.97 19.39
N SER A 32 8.95 -25.15 18.99
CA SER A 32 7.70 -25.33 18.29
C SER A 32 6.56 -25.03 19.27
N ASN A 33 6.26 -23.76 19.47
CA ASN A 33 4.85 -23.43 19.59
C ASN A 33 4.28 -23.69 18.19
N MET A 34 3.42 -24.70 18.08
CA MET A 34 2.62 -24.93 16.87
C MET A 34 2.01 -23.60 16.44
N SER A 35 2.52 -23.00 15.36
CA SER A 35 1.85 -21.87 14.74
C SER A 35 0.49 -22.39 14.30
N ASN A 36 -0.60 -21.89 14.88
CA ASN A 36 -1.94 -22.17 14.36
C ASN A 36 -1.93 -21.81 12.87
N SER A 37 -1.96 -22.83 12.00
CA SER A 37 -1.93 -22.60 10.56
C SER A 37 -3.18 -21.79 10.20
N ILE A 38 -2.97 -20.63 9.59
CA ILE A 38 -4.06 -19.74 9.22
C ILE A 38 -4.85 -20.42 8.12
N ILE A 39 -6.09 -20.81 8.42
CA ILE A 39 -6.99 -21.39 7.44
C ILE A 39 -7.41 -20.28 6.48
N GLN A 40 -6.93 -20.37 5.23
CA GLN A 40 -7.31 -19.48 4.15
C GLN A 40 -8.27 -20.22 3.22
N LYS A 41 -9.33 -19.52 2.79
CA LYS A 41 -10.29 -20.05 1.83
C LYS A 41 -10.26 -19.16 0.58
N PRO A 42 -9.79 -19.66 -0.58
CA PRO A 42 -9.87 -18.93 -1.83
C PRO A 42 -11.32 -18.59 -2.18
N THR A 43 -11.54 -17.54 -2.96
CA THR A 43 -12.86 -17.26 -3.54
C THR A 43 -13.31 -18.40 -4.45
N ASP A 44 -14.62 -18.56 -4.58
CA ASP A 44 -15.22 -19.58 -5.42
C ASP A 44 -15.09 -19.18 -6.90
N GLN A 45 -15.07 -20.18 -7.80
CA GLN A 45 -15.16 -19.91 -9.22
C GLN A 45 -16.48 -19.20 -9.55
N PRO A 46 -16.46 -18.09 -10.30
CA PRO A 46 -17.68 -17.35 -10.62
C PRO A 46 -18.70 -18.20 -11.38
N LYS A 47 -19.98 -18.03 -11.05
CA LYS A 47 -21.12 -18.69 -11.71
C LYS A 47 -21.97 -17.69 -12.49
N ASP A 48 -21.33 -16.77 -13.19
CA ASP A 48 -21.97 -15.60 -13.81
C ASP A 48 -23.17 -16.02 -14.67
N LYS A 49 -24.32 -15.39 -14.41
CA LYS A 49 -25.58 -15.68 -15.11
C LYS A 49 -26.54 -14.49 -15.02
N PRO A 50 -27.61 -14.43 -15.84
CA PRO A 50 -28.56 -13.33 -15.75
C PRO A 50 -29.28 -13.31 -14.41
N ILE A 51 -29.48 -12.12 -13.85
CA ILE A 51 -30.20 -11.93 -12.59
C ILE A 51 -31.69 -12.06 -12.87
N LYS A 52 -32.28 -13.17 -12.45
CA LYS A 52 -33.72 -13.45 -12.55
C LYS A 52 -34.45 -12.91 -11.34
N ILE A 53 -35.52 -12.16 -11.59
CA ILE A 53 -36.38 -11.57 -10.58
C ILE A 53 -37.83 -12.01 -10.76
N VAL A 54 -38.61 -11.91 -9.68
CA VAL A 54 -40.06 -12.07 -9.63
C VAL A 54 -40.65 -10.73 -9.20
N ILE A 55 -41.39 -10.08 -10.09
CA ILE A 55 -42.01 -8.78 -9.83
C ILE A 55 -43.34 -8.93 -9.07
N HIS A 56 -43.96 -7.81 -8.69
CA HIS A 56 -45.17 -7.75 -7.86
C HIS A 56 -46.38 -8.56 -8.37
N ASP A 57 -46.48 -8.84 -9.68
CA ASP A 57 -47.55 -9.65 -10.27
C ASP A 57 -47.19 -11.15 -10.41
N GLY A 58 -46.05 -11.57 -9.86
CA GLY A 58 -45.56 -12.95 -9.88
C GLY A 58 -44.86 -13.37 -11.18
N LYS A 59 -44.80 -12.50 -12.20
CA LYS A 59 -44.07 -12.80 -13.44
C LYS A 59 -42.56 -12.71 -13.24
N LYS A 60 -41.86 -13.47 -14.08
CA LYS A 60 -40.41 -13.60 -14.04
C LYS A 60 -39.76 -12.78 -15.15
N PHE A 61 -38.75 -12.02 -14.79
CA PHE A 61 -37.98 -11.19 -15.70
C PHE A 61 -36.49 -11.23 -15.34
N CYS A 62 -35.67 -10.57 -16.14
CA CYS A 62 -34.25 -10.42 -15.88
C CYS A 62 -33.85 -8.94 -15.86
N TYR A 63 -32.83 -8.62 -15.06
CA TYR A 63 -32.14 -7.34 -15.18
C TYR A 63 -31.34 -7.26 -16.50
N ALA A 64 -31.45 -6.13 -17.16
CA ALA A 64 -30.78 -5.80 -18.41
C ALA A 64 -30.10 -4.43 -18.29
N PRO A 65 -28.77 -4.33 -18.33
CA PRO A 65 -28.09 -3.04 -18.37
C PRO A 65 -28.28 -2.34 -19.73
N VAL A 66 -28.58 -1.04 -19.70
CA VAL A 66 -28.74 -0.21 -20.91
C VAL A 66 -28.09 1.16 -20.73
N PHE A 67 -27.66 1.76 -21.83
CA PHE A 67 -27.12 3.13 -21.88
C PHE A 67 -28.04 3.99 -22.74
N SER A 68 -28.67 4.98 -22.15
CA SER A 68 -29.66 5.83 -22.84
C SER A 68 -29.77 7.20 -22.19
N GLY A 69 -30.13 8.24 -22.96
CA GLY A 69 -30.32 9.58 -22.39
C GLY A 69 -29.07 10.20 -21.72
N GLY A 70 -27.87 9.71 -22.06
CA GLY A 70 -26.61 10.19 -21.48
C GLY A 70 -26.21 9.50 -20.17
N GLU A 71 -26.89 8.43 -19.78
CA GLU A 71 -26.65 7.72 -18.53
C GLU A 71 -26.92 6.20 -18.68
N SER A 72 -26.42 5.43 -17.73
CA SER A 72 -26.62 3.99 -17.63
C SER A 72 -27.79 3.64 -16.70
N TYR A 73 -28.53 2.59 -17.01
CA TYR A 73 -29.64 2.12 -16.19
C TYR A 73 -29.66 0.60 -16.14
N ILE A 74 -30.37 0.05 -15.15
CA ILE A 74 -30.80 -1.34 -15.15
C ILE A 74 -32.29 -1.36 -15.45
N VAL A 75 -32.68 -1.95 -16.57
CA VAL A 75 -34.08 -2.20 -16.93
C VAL A 75 -34.48 -3.64 -16.67
N ILE A 76 -35.78 -3.89 -16.67
CA ILE A 76 -36.37 -5.22 -16.50
C ILE A 76 -36.96 -5.67 -17.83
N GLU A 77 -36.46 -6.79 -18.34
CA GLU A 77 -36.84 -7.33 -19.64
C GLU A 77 -37.07 -8.85 -19.57
N GLN A 78 -37.67 -9.41 -20.63
CA GLN A 78 -37.75 -10.86 -20.76
C GLN A 78 -36.34 -11.45 -20.81
N CYS A 79 -36.12 -12.58 -20.13
CA CYS A 79 -34.77 -13.12 -19.93
C CYS A 79 -34.02 -13.55 -21.21
N TRP A 80 -34.69 -13.57 -22.37
CA TRP A 80 -34.10 -13.87 -23.68
C TRP A 80 -33.83 -12.60 -24.52
N GLN A 81 -34.10 -11.40 -24.00
CA GLN A 81 -33.82 -10.16 -24.71
C GLN A 81 -32.32 -9.91 -24.82
N MET A 82 -31.93 -9.19 -25.88
CA MET A 82 -30.52 -8.99 -26.22
C MET A 82 -29.72 -8.19 -25.17
N HIS A 83 -30.38 -7.34 -24.38
CA HIS A 83 -29.72 -6.55 -23.33
C HIS A 83 -29.49 -7.34 -22.05
N VAL A 84 -30.10 -8.53 -21.90
CA VAL A 84 -29.93 -9.37 -20.70
C VAL A 84 -28.54 -9.99 -20.73
N MET A 85 -27.74 -9.66 -19.71
CA MET A 85 -26.33 -10.08 -19.61
C MET A 85 -26.07 -10.88 -18.34
N ASN A 86 -25.00 -11.68 -18.36
CA ASN A 86 -24.52 -12.38 -17.18
C ASN A 86 -23.97 -11.38 -16.16
N ALA A 87 -24.36 -11.54 -14.90
CA ALA A 87 -23.87 -10.74 -13.79
C ALA A 87 -23.11 -11.61 -12.78
N ARG A 88 -22.24 -10.95 -12.02
CA ARG A 88 -21.46 -11.53 -10.92
C ARG A 88 -21.85 -10.88 -9.60
N TYR A 89 -21.92 -11.68 -8.54
CA TYR A 89 -21.99 -11.20 -7.16
C TYR A 89 -20.75 -11.62 -6.39
N ASP A 90 -19.80 -10.69 -6.25
CA ASP A 90 -18.44 -11.01 -5.81
C ASP A 90 -18.25 -10.97 -4.29
N VAL A 91 -17.07 -11.41 -3.84
CA VAL A 91 -16.66 -11.41 -2.44
C VAL A 91 -16.78 -10.05 -1.75
N PHE A 92 -16.73 -8.94 -2.49
CA PHE A 92 -16.89 -7.57 -1.97
C PHE A 92 -18.34 -7.09 -1.93
N GLN A 93 -19.30 -7.99 -2.19
CA GLN A 93 -20.74 -7.70 -2.23
C GLN A 93 -21.14 -6.78 -3.38
N ARG A 94 -20.37 -6.76 -4.48
CA ARG A 94 -20.72 -5.97 -5.67
C ARG A 94 -21.50 -6.80 -6.67
N ILE A 95 -22.51 -6.20 -7.29
CA ILE A 95 -23.24 -6.79 -8.42
C ILE A 95 -22.69 -6.15 -9.69
N SER A 96 -22.00 -6.94 -10.52
CA SER A 96 -21.24 -6.41 -11.66
C SER A 96 -21.58 -7.09 -12.98
N TYR A 97 -21.52 -6.31 -14.06
CA TYR A 97 -21.56 -6.76 -15.44
C TYR A 97 -20.20 -6.51 -16.10
N ASN A 98 -19.74 -7.47 -16.92
CA ASN A 98 -18.60 -7.25 -17.80
C ASN A 98 -19.12 -6.77 -19.16
N ILE A 99 -18.91 -5.49 -19.46
CA ILE A 99 -19.36 -4.84 -20.70
C ILE A 99 -18.12 -4.35 -21.43
N ASN A 100 -17.86 -4.89 -22.62
CA ASN A 100 -16.67 -4.57 -23.42
C ASN A 100 -15.36 -4.69 -22.63
N ASN A 101 -15.23 -5.76 -21.84
CA ASN A 101 -14.08 -6.04 -20.96
C ASN A 101 -13.88 -5.02 -19.82
N THR A 102 -14.89 -4.23 -19.50
CA THR A 102 -14.92 -3.33 -18.34
C THR A 102 -15.91 -3.85 -17.32
N TRP A 103 -15.51 -3.93 -16.05
CA TRP A 103 -16.40 -4.30 -14.97
C TRP A 103 -17.16 -3.09 -14.47
N LEU A 104 -18.47 -3.06 -14.71
CA LEU A 104 -19.38 -2.04 -14.22
C LEU A 104 -20.31 -2.60 -13.16
N CYS A 105 -20.43 -1.89 -12.05
CA CYS A 105 -21.15 -2.30 -10.86
C CYS A 105 -22.44 -1.48 -10.72
N ILE A 106 -23.53 -2.16 -10.33
CA ILE A 106 -24.76 -1.48 -9.92
C ILE A 106 -24.41 -0.61 -8.71
N THR A 107 -24.65 0.70 -8.83
CA THR A 107 -24.27 1.70 -7.85
C THR A 107 -25.50 2.43 -7.36
N ALA A 108 -25.67 2.49 -6.04
CA ALA A 108 -26.76 3.22 -5.42
C ALA A 108 -26.58 4.74 -5.64
N PRO A 109 -27.65 5.48 -5.97
CA PRO A 109 -27.61 6.93 -6.11
C PRO A 109 -27.25 7.59 -4.77
N GLU A 110 -26.10 8.28 -4.75
CA GLU A 110 -25.52 8.90 -3.56
C GLU A 110 -26.52 9.85 -2.86
N THR A 111 -27.26 10.63 -3.64
CA THR A 111 -28.24 11.61 -3.17
C THR A 111 -29.37 10.96 -2.37
N VAL A 112 -29.82 9.76 -2.75
CA VAL A 112 -30.85 9.02 -2.01
C VAL A 112 -30.26 8.40 -0.74
N VAL A 113 -29.07 7.81 -0.84
CA VAL A 113 -28.41 7.16 0.30
C VAL A 113 -28.14 8.15 1.43
N TYR A 114 -27.67 9.36 1.10
CA TYR A 114 -27.46 10.46 2.06
C TYR A 114 -28.69 11.34 2.28
N ALA A 115 -29.85 10.87 1.86
CA ALA A 115 -31.13 11.46 2.14
C ALA A 115 -31.35 12.90 1.61
N LYS A 116 -30.68 13.29 0.53
CA LYS A 116 -30.94 14.55 -0.20
C LYS A 116 -32.17 14.43 -1.11
N GLU A 117 -32.31 13.30 -1.79
CA GLU A 117 -33.46 12.99 -2.66
C GLU A 117 -34.28 11.84 -2.09
N ASN A 118 -35.54 11.70 -2.51
CA ASN A 118 -36.45 10.68 -1.99
C ASN A 118 -36.29 9.32 -2.67
N TRP A 119 -36.04 9.34 -3.97
CA TRP A 119 -35.85 8.17 -4.80
C TRP A 119 -35.01 8.55 -6.02
N ASP A 120 -34.34 7.57 -6.61
CA ASP A 120 -33.65 7.73 -7.90
C ASP A 120 -33.31 6.34 -8.47
N TYR A 121 -33.04 6.26 -9.77
CA TYR A 121 -32.62 5.05 -10.44
C TYR A 121 -31.21 4.62 -10.01
N VAL A 122 -30.93 3.32 -10.13
CA VAL A 122 -29.57 2.82 -9.97
C VAL A 122 -28.83 2.86 -11.29
N HIS A 123 -27.54 3.19 -11.23
CA HIS A 123 -26.70 3.36 -12.39
C HIS A 123 -25.53 2.38 -12.37
N LEU A 124 -24.93 2.17 -13.53
CA LEU A 124 -23.66 1.46 -13.65
C LEU A 124 -22.51 2.44 -13.49
N ARG A 125 -21.54 2.09 -12.64
CA ARG A 125 -20.26 2.80 -12.50
C ARG A 125 -19.12 1.79 -12.53
N PRO A 126 -17.88 2.18 -12.89
CA PRO A 126 -16.75 1.27 -12.80
C PRO A 126 -16.64 0.66 -11.41
N CYS A 127 -16.47 -0.65 -11.38
CA CYS A 127 -16.39 -1.40 -10.14
C CYS A 127 -15.18 -0.93 -9.33
N ALA A 128 -15.40 -0.49 -8.09
CA ALA A 128 -14.37 -0.01 -7.17
C ALA A 128 -14.57 -0.62 -5.78
N ILE A 129 -13.51 -1.17 -5.18
CA ILE A 129 -13.62 -1.90 -3.90
C ILE A 129 -13.76 -0.96 -2.69
N ASN A 130 -13.42 0.32 -2.85
CA ASN A 130 -13.57 1.36 -1.84
C ASN A 130 -14.87 2.16 -1.97
N ASP A 131 -15.74 1.85 -2.93
CA ASP A 131 -17.04 2.52 -3.09
C ASP A 131 -18.14 1.78 -2.31
N PRO A 132 -18.63 2.32 -1.18
CA PRO A 132 -19.68 1.68 -0.40
C PRO A 132 -21.04 1.67 -1.12
N LEU A 133 -21.27 2.52 -2.12
CA LEU A 133 -22.52 2.59 -2.87
C LEU A 133 -22.69 1.41 -3.84
N GLN A 134 -21.61 0.67 -4.11
CA GLN A 134 -21.62 -0.53 -4.96
C GLN A 134 -21.90 -1.82 -4.18
N ARG A 135 -22.09 -1.71 -2.86
CA ARG A 135 -22.28 -2.87 -2.00
C ARG A 135 -23.75 -3.18 -1.77
N TRP A 136 -24.12 -4.41 -2.11
CA TRP A 136 -25.48 -4.94 -2.00
C TRP A 136 -25.51 -6.17 -1.10
N VAL A 137 -26.30 -6.12 -0.04
CA VAL A 137 -26.54 -7.25 0.88
C VAL A 137 -27.85 -7.94 0.55
N ILE A 138 -27.91 -9.24 0.80
CA ILE A 138 -29.10 -10.04 0.54
C ILE A 138 -29.91 -10.13 1.83
N LYS A 139 -31.18 -9.75 1.74
CA LYS A 139 -32.19 -9.83 2.80
C LYS A 139 -33.57 -10.01 2.16
N ASP A 140 -34.39 -10.91 2.73
CA ASP A 140 -35.74 -11.22 2.24
C ASP A 140 -35.74 -11.52 0.72
N ASN A 141 -34.77 -12.34 0.31
CA ASN A 141 -34.54 -12.75 -1.07
C ASN A 141 -34.45 -11.57 -2.06
N SER A 142 -33.96 -10.42 -1.60
CA SER A 142 -33.83 -9.17 -2.35
C SER A 142 -32.47 -8.52 -2.08
N PHE A 143 -32.06 -7.61 -2.96
CA PHE A 143 -30.87 -6.80 -2.75
C PHE A 143 -31.21 -5.53 -1.97
N TRP A 144 -30.36 -5.22 -1.00
CA TRP A 144 -30.44 -4.02 -0.18
C TRP A 144 -29.10 -3.32 -0.20
N THR A 145 -29.09 -2.00 -0.05
CA THR A 145 -27.86 -1.23 0.18
C THR A 145 -27.12 -1.77 1.41
N ALA A 146 -25.80 -1.59 1.47
CA ALA A 146 -24.97 -2.15 2.54
C ALA A 146 -25.40 -1.80 3.97
N ASN A 147 -26.08 -0.67 4.17
CA ASN A 147 -26.65 -0.24 5.44
C ASN A 147 -28.06 -0.82 5.74
N GLU A 148 -28.54 -1.74 4.89
CA GLU A 148 -29.85 -2.40 4.95
C GLU A 148 -31.06 -1.45 4.96
N ARG A 149 -30.89 -0.20 4.51
CA ARG A 149 -31.95 0.81 4.53
C ARG A 149 -32.84 0.79 3.28
N TYR A 150 -32.25 0.56 2.11
CA TYR A 150 -32.94 0.72 0.85
C TYR A 150 -32.88 -0.57 0.03
N GLN A 151 -34.05 -1.09 -0.34
CA GLN A 151 -34.20 -2.26 -1.21
C GLN A 151 -34.13 -1.85 -2.68
N LEU A 152 -33.54 -2.68 -3.55
CA LEU A 152 -33.77 -2.57 -4.99
C LEU A 152 -35.24 -2.83 -5.31
N LYS A 153 -35.85 -1.86 -5.99
CA LYS A 153 -37.25 -1.87 -6.42
C LYS A 153 -37.31 -1.60 -7.92
N ASP A 154 -38.50 -1.71 -8.50
CA ASP A 154 -38.74 -1.36 -9.90
C ASP A 154 -39.89 -0.39 -10.10
N THR A 155 -39.72 0.51 -11.06
CA THR A 155 -40.77 1.41 -11.54
C THR A 155 -40.55 1.72 -13.01
N ASN A 156 -41.62 1.78 -13.80
CA ASN A 156 -41.56 2.03 -15.25
C ASN A 156 -40.60 1.12 -16.03
N TRP A 157 -40.39 -0.14 -15.57
CA TRP A 157 -39.39 -1.09 -16.09
C TRP A 157 -37.92 -0.77 -15.78
N TYR A 158 -37.64 0.17 -14.88
CA TYR A 158 -36.30 0.53 -14.42
C TYR A 158 -36.12 0.17 -12.95
N VAL A 159 -34.91 -0.24 -12.58
CA VAL A 159 -34.52 -0.54 -11.20
C VAL A 159 -34.10 0.75 -10.49
N TYR A 160 -34.54 0.91 -9.25
CA TYR A 160 -34.35 2.12 -8.46
C TYR A 160 -34.30 1.83 -6.97
N ILE A 161 -33.98 2.84 -6.16
CA ILE A 161 -34.14 2.80 -4.69
C ILE A 161 -34.98 4.00 -4.22
N SER A 162 -35.70 3.82 -3.11
CA SER A 162 -36.46 4.89 -2.45
C SER A 162 -36.37 4.80 -0.93
N LYS A 163 -36.45 5.96 -0.28
CA LYS A 163 -36.62 6.08 1.17
C LYS A 163 -37.97 5.60 1.67
N ASN A 164 -39.02 5.75 0.87
CA ASN A 164 -40.37 5.42 1.30
C ASN A 164 -40.59 3.92 1.07
N SER A 165 -40.77 3.20 2.18
CA SER A 165 -41.02 1.76 2.15
C SER A 165 -42.26 1.40 1.33
N GLY A 166 -43.27 2.27 1.29
CA GLY A 166 -44.50 2.11 0.51
C GLY A 166 -44.41 2.42 -0.99
N ASP A 167 -43.29 2.93 -1.50
CA ASP A 167 -43.14 3.22 -2.94
C ASP A 167 -43.09 1.92 -3.76
N ARG A 168 -43.76 1.93 -4.93
CA ARG A 168 -43.96 0.78 -5.84
C ARG A 168 -42.67 0.41 -6.61
N TYR A 169 -42.41 -0.79 -7.06
CA TYR A 169 -42.82 -2.13 -6.62
C TYR A 169 -41.58 -2.80 -6.05
N SER A 170 -41.71 -3.49 -4.91
CA SER A 170 -40.68 -4.44 -4.49
C SER A 170 -40.72 -5.66 -5.41
N HIS A 171 -39.55 -6.15 -5.79
CA HIS A 171 -39.38 -7.43 -6.45
C HIS A 171 -38.39 -8.28 -5.67
N THR A 172 -38.43 -9.59 -5.89
CA THR A 172 -37.56 -10.58 -5.24
C THR A 172 -36.75 -11.34 -6.28
N LEU A 173 -35.71 -12.03 -5.84
CA LEU A 173 -34.91 -12.88 -6.71
C LEU A 173 -35.64 -14.21 -6.96
N ASP A 174 -35.56 -14.72 -8.19
CA ASP A 174 -36.08 -16.06 -8.48
C ASP A 174 -35.31 -17.13 -7.71
N SER A 175 -35.97 -18.21 -7.28
CA SER A 175 -35.33 -19.29 -6.51
C SER A 175 -34.16 -19.96 -7.23
N SER A 176 -34.10 -19.88 -8.56
CA SER A 176 -32.95 -20.33 -9.34
C SER A 176 -31.66 -19.55 -9.06
N MET A 177 -31.73 -18.40 -8.38
CA MET A 177 -30.56 -17.58 -8.02
C MET A 177 -29.81 -18.10 -6.79
N ASN A 178 -30.37 -19.02 -5.99
CA ASN A 178 -29.80 -19.46 -4.71
C ASN A 178 -28.32 -19.89 -4.79
N ASP A 179 -27.96 -20.74 -5.75
CA ASP A 179 -26.57 -21.19 -5.92
C ASP A 179 -25.62 -20.03 -6.27
N TRP A 180 -26.08 -19.09 -7.09
CA TRP A 180 -25.31 -17.90 -7.47
C TRP A 180 -25.12 -16.94 -6.28
N LEU A 181 -26.16 -16.75 -5.47
CA LEU A 181 -26.10 -15.91 -4.25
C LEU A 181 -25.15 -16.49 -3.19
N ASN A 182 -25.09 -17.83 -3.09
CA ASN A 182 -24.23 -18.54 -2.16
C ASN A 182 -22.77 -18.67 -2.66
N THR A 183 -22.51 -18.37 -3.94
CA THR A 183 -21.16 -18.38 -4.50
C THR A 183 -20.42 -17.12 -4.06
N ILE A 184 -19.31 -17.27 -3.35
CA ILE A 184 -18.43 -16.18 -2.95
C ILE A 184 -17.41 -15.94 -4.06
N ALA A 185 -17.89 -15.41 -5.19
CA ALA A 185 -17.15 -15.37 -6.44
C ALA A 185 -15.89 -14.49 -6.36
N THR A 186 -14.84 -14.92 -7.07
CA THR A 186 -13.66 -14.10 -7.36
C THR A 186 -14.08 -12.77 -8.00
N PRO A 187 -13.62 -11.61 -7.49
CA PRO A 187 -14.00 -10.31 -8.02
C PRO A 187 -13.52 -10.13 -9.46
N GLY A 188 -14.23 -9.30 -10.23
CA GLY A 188 -13.84 -8.98 -11.61
C GLY A 188 -12.59 -8.11 -11.71
N ASN A 189 -12.45 -7.16 -10.79
CA ASN A 189 -11.28 -6.28 -10.62
C ASN A 189 -11.15 -5.87 -9.14
N ILE A 190 -10.07 -5.17 -8.80
CA ILE A 190 -9.80 -4.58 -7.48
C ILE A 190 -9.53 -3.07 -7.59
N SER A 191 -10.18 -2.39 -8.52
CA SER A 191 -9.94 -0.97 -8.79
C SER A 191 -10.29 -0.09 -7.58
N ILE A 192 -9.59 1.03 -7.47
CA ILE A 192 -9.75 2.05 -6.42
C ILE A 192 -10.25 3.33 -7.08
N GLN A 193 -11.42 3.82 -6.64
CA GLN A 193 -11.87 5.16 -6.99
C GLN A 193 -11.06 6.19 -6.20
N THR A 194 -10.52 7.17 -6.89
CA THR A 194 -9.66 8.23 -6.35
C THR A 194 -9.82 9.52 -7.15
N SER A 195 -9.12 10.57 -6.74
CA SER A 195 -8.85 11.76 -7.52
C SER A 195 -7.35 12.06 -7.53
N ILE A 196 -6.90 12.87 -8.49
CA ILE A 196 -5.54 13.40 -8.54
C ILE A 196 -5.65 14.92 -8.56
N ALA A 197 -5.17 15.56 -7.51
CA ALA A 197 -5.24 17.00 -7.33
C ALA A 197 -3.84 17.63 -7.32
N TRP A 198 -3.78 18.92 -7.62
CA TRP A 198 -2.59 19.75 -7.47
C TRP A 198 -3.01 21.13 -6.94
N ASP A 199 -2.10 21.75 -6.20
CA ASP A 199 -2.37 23.03 -5.54
C ASP A 199 -1.68 24.19 -6.27
N LEU A 200 -2.38 25.31 -6.35
CA LEU A 200 -1.93 26.56 -6.96
C LEU A 200 -2.02 27.68 -5.92
N GLN A 201 -0.90 28.36 -5.66
CA GLN A 201 -0.90 29.56 -4.84
C GLN A 201 -1.38 30.75 -5.68
N THR A 202 -2.46 31.40 -5.27
CA THR A 202 -2.99 32.62 -5.87
C THR A 202 -2.96 33.77 -4.85
N THR A 203 -3.35 34.97 -5.28
CA THR A 203 -3.55 36.14 -4.40
C THR A 203 -4.68 35.94 -3.39
N GLU A 204 -5.62 35.04 -3.68
CA GLU A 204 -6.79 34.74 -2.85
C GLU A 204 -6.54 33.59 -1.86
N GLY A 205 -5.39 32.92 -1.99
CA GLY A 205 -4.98 31.81 -1.13
C GLY A 205 -4.47 30.61 -1.92
N GLN A 206 -4.47 29.44 -1.28
CA GLN A 206 -4.13 28.19 -1.94
C GLN A 206 -5.39 27.58 -2.56
N GLU A 207 -5.42 27.45 -3.88
CA GLU A 207 -6.51 26.82 -4.62
C GLU A 207 -6.16 25.40 -5.03
N ARG A 208 -7.15 24.51 -5.04
CA ARG A 208 -7.00 23.11 -5.44
C ARG A 208 -7.69 22.82 -6.77
N TYR A 209 -6.98 22.13 -7.65
CA TYR A 209 -7.44 21.72 -8.97
C TYR A 209 -7.28 20.21 -9.13
N PHE A 210 -8.23 19.57 -9.79
CA PHE A 210 -8.27 18.14 -10.04
C PHE A 210 -8.02 17.85 -11.52
N ILE A 211 -7.13 16.90 -11.80
CA ILE A 211 -6.86 16.43 -13.16
C ILE A 211 -8.11 15.75 -13.70
N ARG A 212 -8.44 16.08 -14.95
CA ARG A 212 -9.46 15.41 -15.74
C ARG A 212 -9.01 15.27 -17.19
N TRP A 213 -9.84 14.64 -18.02
CA TRP A 213 -9.53 14.56 -19.43
C TRP A 213 -9.43 15.99 -20.01
N ARG A 214 -8.38 16.26 -20.80
CA ARG A 214 -8.14 17.56 -21.45
C ARG A 214 -7.90 18.77 -20.51
N GLY A 215 -7.57 18.57 -19.23
CA GLY A 215 -7.18 19.69 -18.36
C GLY A 215 -7.41 19.46 -16.87
N SER A 216 -7.63 20.54 -16.13
CA SER A 216 -7.96 20.48 -14.70
C SER A 216 -9.16 21.38 -14.37
N ASN A 217 -9.86 21.11 -13.28
CA ASN A 217 -11.00 21.90 -12.80
C ASN A 217 -11.02 22.00 -11.27
N LYS A 218 -11.83 22.90 -10.71
CA LYS A 218 -12.01 23.05 -9.26
C LYS A 218 -12.88 21.93 -8.64
N ASN A 219 -13.76 21.32 -9.44
CA ASN A 219 -14.61 20.23 -8.97
C ASN A 219 -13.83 18.92 -8.95
N THR A 220 -13.95 18.14 -7.88
CA THR A 220 -13.39 16.80 -7.83
C THR A 220 -13.87 15.97 -9.01
N THR A 221 -12.94 15.38 -9.74
CA THR A 221 -13.23 14.50 -10.87
C THR A 221 -12.85 13.07 -10.48
N PRO A 222 -13.80 12.12 -10.43
CA PRO A 222 -13.49 10.73 -10.14
C PRO A 222 -12.57 10.11 -11.20
N LEU A 223 -11.52 9.47 -10.74
CA LEU A 223 -10.64 8.59 -11.49
C LEU A 223 -10.69 7.18 -10.89
N TYR A 224 -10.43 6.17 -11.71
CA TYR A 224 -10.37 4.79 -11.29
C TYR A 224 -8.95 4.27 -11.53
N TYR A 225 -8.25 3.97 -10.44
CA TYR A 225 -6.95 3.30 -10.49
C TYR A 225 -7.17 1.79 -10.47
N ASN A 226 -6.73 1.07 -11.51
CA ASN A 226 -6.74 -0.39 -11.52
C ASN A 226 -5.34 -0.91 -11.16
N PRO A 227 -5.13 -1.53 -9.97
CA PRO A 227 -3.82 -2.00 -9.53
C PRO A 227 -3.19 -3.08 -10.41
N GLU A 228 -3.98 -3.84 -11.15
CA GLU A 228 -3.50 -4.95 -11.99
C GLU A 228 -2.95 -4.46 -13.33
N SER A 229 -3.51 -3.38 -13.88
CA SER A 229 -3.06 -2.74 -15.12
C SER A 229 -2.26 -1.47 -14.92
N GLY A 230 -2.30 -0.86 -13.73
CA GLY A 230 -1.76 0.48 -13.47
C GLY A 230 -2.53 1.61 -14.16
N HIS A 231 -3.70 1.34 -14.74
CA HIS A 231 -4.51 2.33 -15.42
C HIS A 231 -5.03 3.40 -14.45
N LEU A 232 -4.94 4.67 -14.85
CA LEU A 232 -5.71 5.78 -14.28
C LEU A 232 -6.77 6.22 -15.29
N ALA A 233 -8.03 5.87 -15.04
CA ALA A 233 -9.10 6.01 -16.01
C ALA A 233 -10.19 7.00 -15.57
N GLN A 234 -10.76 7.68 -16.56
CA GLN A 234 -12.01 8.43 -16.43
C GLN A 234 -13.15 7.65 -17.08
N TYR A 235 -14.34 7.75 -16.51
CA TYR A 235 -15.52 7.04 -16.98
C TYR A 235 -16.43 7.93 -17.80
N ASP A 236 -16.88 7.45 -18.95
CA ASP A 236 -17.93 8.07 -19.73
C ASP A 236 -19.27 7.35 -19.50
N PRO A 237 -20.23 7.96 -18.77
CA PRO A 237 -21.53 7.34 -18.48
C PRO A 237 -22.42 7.21 -19.72
N VAL A 238 -22.13 7.93 -20.81
CA VAL A 238 -22.92 7.84 -22.04
C VAL A 238 -22.68 6.51 -22.75
N SER A 239 -21.41 6.09 -22.83
CA SER A 239 -21.01 4.87 -23.55
C SER A 239 -20.69 3.69 -22.63
N GLY A 240 -20.51 3.94 -21.33
CA GLY A 240 -20.01 2.93 -20.39
C GLY A 240 -18.52 2.65 -20.52
N SER A 241 -17.79 3.52 -21.23
CA SER A 241 -16.37 3.30 -21.57
C SER A 241 -15.41 3.91 -20.56
N LEU A 242 -14.22 3.34 -20.45
CA LEU A 242 -13.09 3.90 -19.73
C LEU A 242 -12.12 4.59 -20.69
N TYR A 243 -11.66 5.78 -20.32
CA TYR A 243 -10.60 6.50 -21.00
C TYR A 243 -9.40 6.62 -20.07
N CYS A 244 -8.32 5.92 -20.40
CA CYS A 244 -7.10 5.86 -19.59
C CYS A 244 -6.12 6.96 -19.96
N MET A 245 -5.45 7.47 -18.94
CA MET A 245 -4.31 8.36 -19.07
C MET A 245 -3.15 7.64 -19.76
N TYR A 246 -2.59 8.21 -20.83
CA TYR A 246 -1.54 7.60 -21.65
C TYR A 246 -0.32 8.51 -21.74
N SER A 247 0.88 7.95 -21.53
CA SER A 247 2.17 8.65 -21.65
C SER A 247 2.89 8.25 -22.93
N GLN A 248 3.26 9.21 -23.78
CA GLN A 248 3.98 8.97 -25.05
C GLN A 248 5.21 9.86 -25.15
N VAL A 249 6.06 9.84 -24.13
CA VAL A 249 7.29 10.65 -24.13
C VAL A 249 8.26 10.16 -25.20
N ASP A 250 8.45 8.85 -25.30
CA ASP A 250 9.33 8.18 -26.28
C ASP A 250 10.72 8.85 -26.37
N ASP A 251 11.11 9.28 -27.57
CA ASP A 251 12.40 9.91 -27.82
C ASP A 251 12.44 11.39 -27.38
N ASN A 252 11.28 12.00 -27.09
CA ASN A 252 11.20 13.38 -26.63
C ASN A 252 11.66 13.53 -25.17
N GLN A 253 11.88 14.76 -24.73
CA GLN A 253 12.17 15.06 -23.32
C GLN A 253 10.92 15.09 -22.45
N TRP A 254 9.78 15.41 -23.07
CA TRP A 254 8.46 15.42 -22.47
C TRP A 254 7.40 15.29 -23.58
N ASN A 255 6.19 14.88 -23.23
CA ASN A 255 5.05 14.93 -24.14
C ASN A 255 3.73 15.06 -23.35
N TRP A 256 2.70 15.64 -23.98
CA TRP A 256 1.36 15.74 -23.40
C TRP A 256 0.78 14.37 -23.12
N VAL A 257 0.04 14.29 -22.02
CA VAL A 257 -0.76 13.11 -21.70
C VAL A 257 -1.98 13.10 -22.61
N THR A 258 -2.26 11.93 -23.19
CA THR A 258 -3.48 11.68 -23.96
C THR A 258 -4.44 10.79 -23.17
N TRP A 259 -5.71 10.76 -23.59
CA TRP A 259 -6.75 9.96 -22.95
C TRP A 259 -7.36 9.05 -24.01
N THR A 260 -7.16 7.74 -23.85
CA THR A 260 -7.48 6.74 -24.88
C THR A 260 -8.39 5.67 -24.32
N LEU A 261 -9.30 5.13 -25.15
CA LEU A 261 -10.18 4.03 -24.78
C LEU A 261 -9.36 2.86 -24.21
N CYS A 262 -9.79 2.33 -23.07
CA CYS A 262 -9.16 1.21 -22.38
C CYS A 262 -10.21 0.32 -21.70
N SER A 263 -9.76 -0.77 -21.07
CA SER A 263 -10.61 -1.73 -20.37
C SER A 263 -9.89 -2.28 -19.13
N ASP A 264 -10.54 -3.18 -18.39
CA ASP A 264 -9.96 -3.86 -17.22
C ASP A 264 -9.08 -5.06 -17.58
N ILE A 265 -8.84 -5.33 -18.88
CA ILE A 265 -7.91 -6.39 -19.30
C ILE A 265 -6.52 -6.08 -18.74
N PRO A 266 -5.87 -7.04 -18.03
CA PRO A 266 -4.49 -6.87 -17.60
C PRO A 266 -3.55 -6.59 -18.77
N ILE A 267 -2.68 -5.61 -18.60
CA ILE A 267 -1.67 -5.19 -19.57
C ILE A 267 -0.26 -5.38 -18.98
N SER A 268 0.76 -5.40 -19.84
CA SER A 268 2.14 -5.34 -19.36
C SER A 268 2.39 -4.03 -18.61
N LYS A 269 3.27 -4.06 -17.60
CA LYS A 269 3.79 -2.86 -16.95
C LYS A 269 4.56 -1.95 -17.91
N ASP A 270 5.03 -2.47 -19.05
CA ASP A 270 5.69 -1.69 -20.11
C ASP A 270 4.70 -0.97 -21.06
N ASN A 271 3.41 -1.00 -20.74
CA ASN A 271 2.39 -0.35 -21.55
C ASN A 271 2.32 1.16 -21.22
N PRO A 272 2.14 2.04 -22.22
CA PRO A 272 2.11 3.48 -21.96
C PRO A 272 0.87 4.01 -21.20
N ALA A 273 -0.13 3.17 -20.90
CA ALA A 273 -1.22 3.48 -19.97
C ALA A 273 -0.89 3.15 -18.50
N PHE A 274 0.23 2.49 -18.21
CA PHE A 274 0.62 2.14 -16.85
C PHE A 274 1.17 3.36 -16.11
N TRP A 275 0.62 3.60 -14.92
CA TRP A 275 1.07 4.63 -13.99
C TRP A 275 1.36 4.03 -12.62
N ASN A 276 2.51 4.41 -12.07
CA ASN A 276 2.95 4.07 -10.73
C ASN A 276 2.56 5.17 -9.74
N VAL A 277 1.76 4.79 -8.73
CA VAL A 277 1.24 5.67 -7.67
C VAL A 277 1.92 5.41 -6.31
N PHE A 278 2.91 4.51 -6.25
CA PHE A 278 3.58 4.10 -5.00
C PHE A 278 4.60 5.13 -4.47
N PHE A 279 4.55 6.38 -4.93
CA PHE A 279 5.32 7.46 -4.34
C PHE A 279 4.41 8.55 -3.77
N GLU A 280 3.11 8.29 -3.62
CA GLU A 280 2.15 9.20 -3.02
C GLU A 280 2.18 9.21 -1.48
N ALA A 281 1.91 10.38 -0.91
CA ALA A 281 1.86 10.62 0.53
C ALA A 281 0.76 11.64 0.87
N ASP A 282 0.35 11.68 2.13
CA ASP A 282 -0.53 12.74 2.69
C ASP A 282 -0.04 14.18 2.43
N GLN A 283 1.27 14.38 2.35
CA GLN A 283 1.91 15.66 2.02
C GLN A 283 2.10 15.88 0.50
N GLY A 284 1.45 15.03 -0.29
CA GLY A 284 1.58 14.87 -1.72
C GLY A 284 2.79 14.03 -2.13
N GLY A 285 2.70 13.41 -3.32
CA GLY A 285 3.81 12.67 -3.92
C GLY A 285 3.93 12.82 -5.43
N ILE A 286 4.60 11.83 -6.03
CA ILE A 286 4.97 11.80 -7.45
C ILE A 286 4.27 10.59 -8.09
N ILE A 287 3.72 10.79 -9.28
CA ILE A 287 3.21 9.72 -10.13
C ILE A 287 4.17 9.58 -11.31
N THR A 288 4.58 8.35 -11.63
CA THR A 288 5.46 8.09 -12.78
C THR A 288 4.79 7.17 -13.78
N ASP A 289 5.15 7.31 -15.06
CA ASP A 289 4.72 6.36 -16.09
C ASP A 289 5.56 5.07 -16.06
N TYR A 290 5.22 4.16 -16.96
CA TYR A 290 5.92 2.88 -17.20
C TYR A 290 7.43 2.96 -17.45
N LYS A 291 7.97 4.11 -17.88
CA LYS A 291 9.40 4.34 -18.12
C LYS A 291 10.04 5.21 -17.02
N GLY A 292 9.31 5.50 -15.94
CA GLY A 292 9.79 6.36 -14.86
C GLY A 292 9.78 7.86 -15.20
N ASN A 293 9.08 8.28 -16.27
CA ASN A 293 8.86 9.70 -16.53
C ASN A 293 7.85 10.25 -15.53
N LEU A 294 8.04 11.49 -15.09
CA LEU A 294 7.22 12.11 -14.06
C LEU A 294 5.97 12.73 -14.68
N LEU A 295 4.81 12.45 -14.09
CA LEU A 295 3.57 13.19 -14.33
C LEU A 295 3.77 14.65 -13.87
N ARG A 296 3.25 15.58 -14.66
CA ARG A 296 3.39 17.01 -14.47
C ARG A 296 2.14 17.75 -14.90
N VAL A 297 1.96 18.94 -14.34
CA VAL A 297 0.96 19.90 -14.80
C VAL A 297 1.56 21.30 -14.83
N THR A 298 1.19 22.07 -15.85
CA THR A 298 1.51 23.49 -16.01
C THR A 298 0.64 24.34 -15.07
N ARG A 299 1.26 25.16 -14.21
CA ARG A 299 0.51 26.02 -13.28
C ARG A 299 0.07 27.35 -13.88
N TYR A 300 0.58 27.72 -15.06
CA TYR A 300 0.28 28.98 -15.77
C TYR A 300 0.30 28.78 -17.30
N GLY A 301 -0.06 29.83 -18.06
CA GLY A 301 0.04 29.86 -19.53
C GLY A 301 -1.18 29.30 -20.27
N SER A 302 -1.11 29.22 -21.60
CA SER A 302 -2.25 28.82 -22.45
C SER A 302 -2.70 27.37 -22.27
N ASN A 303 -1.79 26.50 -21.84
CA ASN A 303 -2.06 25.10 -21.56
C ASN A 303 -2.17 24.84 -20.05
N TRP A 304 -2.57 25.85 -19.27
CA TRP A 304 -2.74 25.76 -17.83
C TRP A 304 -3.60 24.53 -17.45
N GLY A 305 -3.17 23.80 -16.42
CA GLY A 305 -3.90 22.65 -15.89
C GLY A 305 -3.89 21.41 -16.77
N VAL A 306 -3.15 21.38 -17.89
CA VAL A 306 -3.04 20.22 -18.77
C VAL A 306 -1.89 19.32 -18.31
N ALA A 307 -2.17 18.04 -18.15
CA ALA A 307 -1.18 17.06 -17.71
C ALA A 307 -0.21 16.66 -18.85
N TYR A 308 1.05 16.45 -18.50
CA TYR A 308 2.09 15.94 -19.39
C TYR A 308 3.06 15.04 -18.62
N ALA A 309 3.81 14.21 -19.32
CA ALA A 309 4.87 13.39 -18.75
C ALA A 309 6.24 13.90 -19.20
N ALA A 310 7.25 13.81 -18.34
CA ALA A 310 8.60 14.30 -18.65
C ALA A 310 9.72 13.43 -18.07
N LYS A 311 10.82 13.32 -18.81
CA LYS A 311 12.03 12.62 -18.36
C LYS A 311 12.62 13.28 -17.10
N PRO A 312 13.13 12.51 -16.14
CA PRO A 312 13.73 13.04 -14.91
C PRO A 312 14.76 14.17 -15.11
N ASP A 313 15.60 14.09 -16.15
CA ASP A 313 16.62 15.12 -16.42
C ASP A 313 16.05 16.41 -16.98
N PHE A 314 14.95 16.33 -17.75
CA PHE A 314 14.24 17.51 -18.23
C PHE A 314 13.56 18.25 -17.08
N VAL A 315 13.00 17.53 -16.10
CA VAL A 315 12.32 18.12 -14.93
C VAL A 315 13.21 19.10 -14.17
N LYS A 316 14.52 18.83 -14.09
CA LYS A 316 15.50 19.68 -13.37
C LYS A 316 15.65 21.07 -13.99
N THR A 317 15.40 21.22 -15.29
CA THR A 317 15.58 22.47 -16.05
C THR A 317 14.26 23.09 -16.48
N ASP A 318 13.15 22.35 -16.39
CA ASP A 318 11.82 22.77 -16.80
C ASP A 318 11.17 23.77 -15.83
N THR A 319 11.34 25.05 -16.16
CA THR A 319 10.78 26.19 -15.43
C THR A 319 9.61 26.87 -16.16
N LYS A 320 9.33 26.46 -17.40
CA LYS A 320 8.35 27.12 -18.27
C LYS A 320 6.94 26.91 -17.72
N ASN A 321 6.20 28.00 -17.48
CA ASN A 321 4.86 27.99 -16.88
C ASN A 321 4.80 27.47 -15.43
N SER A 322 5.92 27.50 -14.72
CA SER A 322 6.06 27.05 -13.32
C SER A 322 5.37 25.70 -13.07
N PRO A 323 5.78 24.60 -13.69
CA PRO A 323 5.07 23.32 -13.54
C PRO A 323 5.16 22.76 -12.12
N THR A 324 4.37 21.73 -11.83
CA THR A 324 4.47 20.91 -10.61
C THR A 324 4.34 19.43 -10.95
N SER A 325 5.09 18.60 -10.22
CA SER A 325 4.94 17.12 -10.17
C SER A 325 4.40 16.65 -8.82
N LEU A 326 3.94 17.59 -7.97
CA LEU A 326 3.33 17.24 -6.69
C LEU A 326 1.84 17.06 -6.88
N PHE A 327 1.39 15.85 -6.59
CA PHE A 327 -0.03 15.55 -6.57
C PHE A 327 -0.49 15.21 -5.17
N VAL A 328 -1.77 15.45 -4.92
CA VAL A 328 -2.49 15.04 -3.72
C VAL A 328 -3.57 14.08 -4.19
N VAL A 329 -3.64 12.92 -3.56
CA VAL A 329 -4.60 11.87 -3.89
C VAL A 329 -5.53 11.59 -2.70
N ASP A 330 -6.64 10.90 -2.97
CA ASP A 330 -7.60 10.56 -1.92
C ASP A 330 -6.99 9.59 -0.91
N LYS A 331 -7.48 9.64 0.34
CA LYS A 331 -7.04 8.75 1.42
C LYS A 331 -7.17 7.26 1.03
N SER A 332 -8.19 6.90 0.25
CA SER A 332 -8.38 5.52 -0.22
C SER A 332 -7.20 5.01 -1.05
N LEU A 333 -6.60 5.85 -1.91
CA LEU A 333 -5.43 5.44 -2.69
C LEU A 333 -4.19 5.30 -1.80
N LEU A 334 -4.02 6.19 -0.82
CA LEU A 334 -2.93 6.09 0.17
C LEU A 334 -3.06 4.84 1.05
N ASP A 335 -4.29 4.51 1.46
CA ASP A 335 -4.59 3.29 2.21
C ASP A 335 -4.31 2.05 1.36
N TRP A 336 -4.64 2.09 0.06
CA TRP A 336 -4.33 1.01 -0.88
C TRP A 336 -2.82 0.79 -1.05
N THR A 337 -2.04 1.86 -1.24
CA THR A 337 -0.57 1.73 -1.36
C THR A 337 0.05 1.20 -0.08
N ARG A 338 -0.41 1.65 1.10
CA ARG A 338 0.01 1.10 2.40
C ARG A 338 -0.34 -0.37 2.59
N TYR A 339 -1.54 -0.79 2.15
CA TYR A 339 -1.92 -2.21 2.17
C TYR A 339 -0.98 -3.01 1.28
N THR A 340 -0.71 -2.51 0.08
CA THR A 340 0.22 -3.17 -0.85
C THR A 340 1.61 -3.31 -0.25
N TYR A 341 2.18 -2.25 0.35
CA TYR A 341 3.49 -2.35 1.01
C TYR A 341 3.49 -3.36 2.16
N SER A 342 2.41 -3.41 2.94
CA SER A 342 2.28 -4.35 4.06
C SER A 342 2.24 -5.80 3.56
N ASN A 343 1.51 -6.03 2.46
CA ASN A 343 1.45 -7.34 1.81
C ASN A 343 2.81 -7.75 1.20
N LEU A 344 3.53 -6.82 0.57
CA LEU A 344 4.88 -7.05 0.04
C LEU A 344 5.92 -7.29 1.15
N GLY A 345 5.85 -6.53 2.24
CA GLY A 345 6.73 -6.64 3.40
C GLY A 345 6.38 -7.78 4.36
N LYS A 346 5.29 -8.51 4.08
CA LYS A 346 4.76 -9.54 4.97
C LYS A 346 4.58 -8.99 6.40
N THR A 347 3.94 -7.82 6.50
CA THR A 347 3.64 -7.10 7.74
C THR A 347 2.16 -6.77 7.92
N ASP A 348 1.27 -7.37 7.11
CA ASP A 348 -0.17 -7.23 7.28
C ASP A 348 -0.60 -7.71 8.68
N GLN A 349 -1.63 -7.06 9.24
CA GLN A 349 -2.15 -7.39 10.57
C GLN A 349 -3.09 -8.61 10.55
N TYR A 350 -3.85 -8.78 9.46
CA TYR A 350 -4.94 -9.76 9.38
C TYR A 350 -4.84 -10.62 8.12
N CYS A 351 -5.16 -11.90 8.29
CA CYS A 351 -5.27 -12.89 7.23
C CYS A 351 -6.00 -14.11 7.84
N PRO A 352 -7.14 -14.57 7.29
CA PRO A 352 -7.97 -13.84 6.34
C PRO A 352 -8.53 -12.53 6.95
N ALA A 353 -8.91 -11.58 6.10
CA ALA A 353 -9.49 -10.31 6.53
C ALA A 353 -10.88 -10.51 7.19
N GLY A 354 -11.39 -9.50 7.90
CA GLY A 354 -12.73 -9.52 8.51
C GLY A 354 -12.84 -10.07 9.94
N ASN A 355 -11.73 -10.40 10.61
CA ASN A 355 -11.74 -10.91 11.98
C ASN A 355 -11.92 -9.78 13.00
N LYS A 356 -13.16 -9.28 13.15
CA LYS A 356 -13.47 -8.23 14.14
C LYS A 356 -13.42 -8.74 15.59
N GLU A 357 -13.65 -10.03 15.84
CA GLU A 357 -13.77 -10.59 17.20
C GLU A 357 -12.45 -10.50 18.00
N ASN A 358 -11.30 -10.38 17.31
CA ASN A 358 -10.01 -10.15 17.95
C ASN A 358 -9.63 -8.67 18.12
N ILE A 359 -10.39 -7.69 17.64
CA ILE A 359 -10.03 -6.26 17.76
C ILE A 359 -10.07 -5.79 19.21
N LEU A 360 -11.01 -6.32 20.02
CA LEU A 360 -11.12 -5.99 21.46
C LEU A 360 -10.04 -6.67 22.32
N HIS A 361 -9.39 -7.72 21.82
CA HIS A 361 -8.44 -8.54 22.60
C HIS A 361 -7.00 -8.55 22.07
N LYS A 362 -6.75 -8.25 20.79
CA LYS A 362 -5.41 -7.92 20.28
C LYS A 362 -5.14 -6.45 20.59
N ARG A 363 -4.62 -6.21 21.79
CA ARG A 363 -4.08 -4.92 22.23
C ARG A 363 -3.32 -4.29 21.07
N ALA A 364 -3.66 -3.07 20.67
CA ALA A 364 -2.83 -2.28 19.76
C ALA A 364 -1.38 -2.43 20.25
N LYS A 365 -0.49 -2.96 19.40
CA LYS A 365 0.93 -3.07 19.73
C LYS A 365 1.42 -1.63 19.90
N ARG A 366 1.45 -1.19 21.16
CA ARG A 366 1.77 0.18 21.53
C ARG A 366 3.20 0.46 21.11
N THR A 367 3.49 1.74 20.91
CA THR A 367 4.82 2.31 21.10
C THR A 367 5.46 1.76 22.37
N LEU A 368 6.80 1.78 22.46
CA LEU A 368 7.53 1.24 23.61
C LEU A 368 6.96 1.80 24.93
N PRO A 369 6.81 0.97 25.98
CA PRO A 369 6.27 1.44 27.25
C PRO A 369 7.19 2.51 27.87
N PRO A 370 6.66 3.48 28.65
CA PRO A 370 7.48 4.56 29.21
C PRO A 370 8.66 4.08 30.07
N GLY A 371 8.55 2.90 30.68
CA GLY A 371 9.61 2.27 31.46
C GLY A 371 10.61 1.42 30.64
N PHE A 372 10.50 1.38 29.31
CA PHE A 372 11.41 0.58 28.49
C PHE A 372 12.85 1.09 28.61
N GLN A 373 13.77 0.14 28.78
CA GLN A 373 15.21 0.38 28.85
C GLN A 373 15.92 -0.69 28.02
N LEU A 374 17.07 -0.32 27.44
CA LEU A 374 17.90 -1.28 26.71
C LEU A 374 18.62 -2.18 27.69
N THR A 375 18.17 -3.43 27.79
CA THR A 375 18.88 -4.47 28.53
C THR A 375 20.15 -4.89 27.78
N GLU A 376 21.03 -5.62 28.46
CA GLU A 376 22.26 -6.11 27.82
C GLU A 376 21.99 -7.05 26.63
N ASP A 377 20.90 -7.82 26.68
CA ASP A 377 20.44 -8.62 25.53
C ASP A 377 20.07 -7.72 24.34
N TRP A 378 19.39 -6.59 24.59
CA TRP A 378 19.06 -5.62 23.55
C TRP A 378 20.31 -4.95 23.00
N VAL A 379 21.27 -4.56 23.85
CA VAL A 379 22.56 -4.01 23.40
C VAL A 379 23.27 -4.96 22.46
N ARG A 380 23.37 -6.25 22.82
CA ARG A 380 23.98 -7.28 21.97
C ARG A 380 23.23 -7.48 20.67
N ARG A 381 21.89 -7.44 20.69
CA ARG A 381 21.08 -7.57 19.48
C ARG A 381 21.29 -6.38 18.53
N LEU A 382 21.22 -5.15 19.05
CA LEU A 382 21.45 -3.95 18.25
C LEU A 382 22.87 -3.93 17.67
N TYR A 383 23.87 -4.39 18.42
CA TYR A 383 25.23 -4.56 17.93
C TYR A 383 25.33 -5.59 16.79
N ALA A 384 24.68 -6.75 16.93
CA ALA A 384 24.64 -7.76 15.87
C ALA A 384 24.03 -7.22 14.57
N ILE A 385 22.95 -6.43 14.67
CA ILE A 385 22.39 -5.72 13.51
C ILE A 385 23.42 -4.72 12.97
N ALA A 386 23.99 -3.86 13.82
CA ALA A 386 24.89 -2.78 13.41
C ALA A 386 26.17 -3.26 12.70
N THR A 387 26.62 -4.49 13.00
CA THR A 387 27.81 -5.12 12.43
C THR A 387 27.53 -6.02 11.22
N SER A 388 26.25 -6.19 10.84
CA SER A 388 25.83 -7.00 9.70
C SER A 388 26.00 -6.27 8.37
N THR A 389 27.25 -5.99 7.97
CA THR A 389 27.56 -5.28 6.73
C THR A 389 28.99 -5.59 6.27
N ILE A 390 29.24 -5.38 4.98
CA ILE A 390 30.58 -5.27 4.38
C ILE A 390 30.81 -3.84 3.83
N PRO A 391 32.06 -3.43 3.54
CA PRO A 391 32.32 -2.11 2.97
C PRO A 391 31.64 -1.87 1.61
N GLU A 392 31.62 -2.89 0.75
CA GLU A 392 31.10 -2.85 -0.64
C GLU A 392 29.63 -3.30 -0.75
N ALA A 393 28.85 -3.22 0.34
CA ALA A 393 27.46 -3.67 0.36
C ALA A 393 26.64 -2.97 -0.73
N GLN A 394 25.96 -3.74 -1.58
CA GLN A 394 25.15 -3.21 -2.66
C GLN A 394 23.89 -2.59 -2.07
N SER A 395 23.88 -1.27 -1.93
CA SER A 395 22.83 -0.57 -1.21
C SER A 395 21.60 -0.28 -2.07
N SER A 396 20.43 -0.37 -1.45
CA SER A 396 19.14 0.06 -2.00
C SER A 396 18.60 1.26 -1.21
N GLY A 397 17.97 2.22 -1.89
CA GLY A 397 17.38 3.42 -1.27
C GLY A 397 18.38 4.42 -0.68
N ILE A 398 17.87 5.38 0.10
CA ILE A 398 18.71 6.41 0.73
C ILE A 398 19.52 5.84 1.91
N CYS A 399 20.71 6.39 2.17
CA CYS A 399 21.61 6.01 3.28
C CYS A 399 22.06 4.52 3.31
N GLY A 400 21.65 3.71 2.33
CA GLY A 400 22.03 2.29 2.18
C GLY A 400 21.87 1.47 3.45
N THR A 401 22.94 0.75 3.83
CA THR A 401 22.97 -0.13 5.00
C THR A 401 22.50 0.55 6.30
N CYS A 402 22.78 1.84 6.47
CA CYS A 402 22.40 2.57 7.68
C CYS A 402 20.88 2.64 7.85
N LEU A 403 20.16 2.85 6.74
CA LEU A 403 18.70 2.90 6.75
C LEU A 403 18.10 1.50 6.96
N LEU A 404 18.61 0.49 6.26
CA LEU A 404 18.14 -0.90 6.42
C LEU A 404 18.36 -1.40 7.86
N HIS A 405 19.51 -1.11 8.47
CA HIS A 405 19.76 -1.39 9.89
C HIS A 405 18.76 -0.65 10.78
N SER A 406 18.50 0.63 10.51
CA SER A 406 17.52 1.40 11.26
C SER A 406 16.15 0.74 11.23
N PHE A 407 15.64 0.35 10.06
CA PHE A 407 14.35 -0.33 9.95
C PHE A 407 14.31 -1.67 10.67
N GLN A 408 15.38 -2.47 10.59
CA GLN A 408 15.50 -3.72 11.34
C GLN A 408 15.41 -3.47 12.85
N MET A 409 16.19 -2.52 13.38
CA MET A 409 16.20 -2.18 14.81
C MET A 409 14.83 -1.68 15.26
N LEU A 410 14.21 -0.79 14.49
CA LEU A 410 12.89 -0.23 14.78
C LEU A 410 11.81 -1.32 14.78
N ALA A 411 11.78 -2.17 13.76
CA ALA A 411 10.81 -3.26 13.66
C ALA A 411 10.94 -4.24 14.81
N GLU A 412 12.17 -4.64 15.16
CA GLU A 412 12.40 -5.58 16.25
C GLU A 412 12.09 -4.98 17.62
N LEU A 413 12.44 -3.71 17.86
CA LEU A 413 12.05 -3.02 19.09
C LEU A 413 10.53 -2.96 19.22
N GLN A 414 9.80 -2.62 18.15
CA GLN A 414 8.35 -2.59 18.22
C GLN A 414 7.74 -3.98 18.44
N GLU A 415 8.24 -5.01 17.75
CA GLU A 415 7.68 -6.36 17.80
C GLU A 415 8.02 -7.12 19.10
N TYR A 416 9.26 -7.00 19.59
CA TYR A 416 9.80 -7.87 20.63
C TYR A 416 10.14 -7.15 21.94
N HIS A 417 9.82 -5.85 22.13
CA HIS A 417 10.16 -5.12 23.37
C HIS A 417 9.63 -5.75 24.67
N SER A 418 8.50 -6.45 24.61
CA SER A 418 7.89 -7.12 25.75
C SER A 418 8.44 -8.52 26.00
N GLN A 419 9.32 -8.99 25.12
CA GLN A 419 9.94 -10.31 25.14
C GLN A 419 11.46 -10.17 25.04
N ARG A 420 12.18 -11.30 24.96
CA ARG A 420 13.61 -11.29 24.68
C ARG A 420 13.85 -10.91 23.21
N PRO A 421 14.87 -10.10 22.87
CA PRO A 421 15.22 -9.84 21.48
C PRO A 421 15.56 -11.14 20.73
N LEU A 422 15.42 -11.11 19.40
CA LEU A 422 15.78 -12.22 18.53
C LEU A 422 17.24 -12.65 18.73
N GLN A 423 17.47 -13.96 18.83
CA GLN A 423 18.82 -14.51 19.02
C GLN A 423 19.53 -14.81 17.69
N SER A 424 18.77 -14.97 16.60
CA SER A 424 19.27 -15.26 15.26
C SER A 424 18.29 -14.76 14.20
N GLY A 425 18.71 -14.79 12.93
CA GLY A 425 17.88 -14.33 11.81
C GLY A 425 17.58 -12.84 11.92
N GLY A 426 16.36 -12.44 11.57
CA GLY A 426 15.94 -11.06 11.75
C GLY A 426 14.64 -10.70 11.04
N TYR A 427 14.12 -9.51 11.33
CA TYR A 427 12.85 -9.01 10.82
C TYR A 427 12.83 -8.85 9.29
N PHE A 428 13.79 -8.10 8.72
CA PHE A 428 13.91 -7.86 7.27
C PHE A 428 15.07 -8.62 6.64
N PHE A 429 16.18 -8.76 7.35
CA PHE A 429 17.34 -9.52 6.89
C PHE A 429 17.91 -10.39 8.01
N ASN A 430 18.64 -11.43 7.61
CA ASN A 430 19.35 -12.29 8.55
C ASN A 430 20.61 -11.58 9.06
N THR A 431 20.67 -11.32 10.37
CA THR A 431 21.84 -10.67 10.97
C THR A 431 23.02 -11.63 10.99
N ALA A 432 24.14 -11.23 10.38
CA ALA A 432 25.39 -11.95 10.42
C ALA A 432 26.54 -10.94 10.24
N PRO A 433 27.60 -10.99 11.08
CA PRO A 433 28.73 -10.09 10.93
C PRO A 433 29.40 -10.26 9.56
N ASN A 434 29.98 -9.18 9.03
CA ASN A 434 30.72 -9.18 7.76
C ASN A 434 29.93 -9.76 6.57
N THR A 435 28.62 -9.55 6.55
CA THR A 435 27.72 -10.04 5.50
C THR A 435 26.92 -8.88 4.93
N ASP A 436 26.68 -8.85 3.62
CA ASP A 436 25.82 -7.84 3.00
C ASP A 436 24.34 -8.10 3.37
N PRO A 437 23.68 -7.20 4.13
CA PRO A 437 22.30 -7.40 4.56
C PRO A 437 21.29 -7.33 3.41
N PHE A 438 21.65 -6.66 2.29
CA PHE A 438 20.77 -6.54 1.13
C PHE A 438 20.59 -7.85 0.37
N ILE A 439 21.54 -8.79 0.45
CA ILE A 439 21.38 -10.12 -0.16
C ILE A 439 20.17 -10.84 0.47
N SER A 440 20.14 -10.91 1.80
CA SER A 440 19.03 -11.54 2.52
C SER A 440 17.73 -10.75 2.37
N PHE A 441 17.80 -9.41 2.38
CA PHE A 441 16.62 -8.56 2.18
C PHE A 441 15.98 -8.77 0.81
N ARG A 442 16.76 -8.72 -0.29
CA ARG A 442 16.28 -8.96 -1.66
C ARG A 442 15.72 -10.35 -1.85
N GLN A 443 16.34 -11.35 -1.24
CA GLN A 443 15.85 -12.72 -1.33
C GLN A 443 14.48 -12.88 -0.66
N ARG A 444 14.24 -12.18 0.46
CA ARG A 444 12.99 -12.28 1.23
C ARG A 444 11.89 -11.34 0.72
N TYR A 445 12.26 -10.16 0.21
CA TYR A 445 11.37 -9.04 -0.15
C TYR A 445 11.81 -8.33 -1.45
N PRO A 446 11.90 -9.03 -2.60
CA PRO A 446 12.46 -8.47 -3.83
C PRO A 446 11.67 -7.25 -4.35
N LEU A 447 10.34 -7.29 -4.28
CA LEU A 447 9.49 -6.19 -4.72
C LEU A 447 9.55 -4.98 -3.78
N LEU A 448 9.79 -5.21 -2.49
CA LEU A 448 9.98 -4.13 -1.52
C LEU A 448 11.35 -3.45 -1.71
N ASP A 449 12.39 -4.22 -2.03
CA ASP A 449 13.72 -3.71 -2.37
C ASP A 449 13.70 -2.83 -3.64
N MET A 450 12.95 -3.26 -4.66
CA MET A 450 12.72 -2.48 -5.87
C MET A 450 12.08 -1.12 -5.54
N LEU A 451 10.97 -1.11 -4.79
CA LEU A 451 10.31 0.13 -4.38
C LEU A 451 11.23 1.05 -3.59
N LEU A 452 12.02 0.50 -2.65
CA LEU A 452 12.96 1.28 -1.86
C LEU A 452 14.09 1.87 -2.73
N SER A 453 14.55 1.14 -3.74
CA SER A 453 15.57 1.58 -4.71
C SER A 453 15.09 2.72 -5.60
N ASP A 454 13.81 2.74 -5.95
CA ASP A 454 13.24 3.76 -6.83
C ASP A 454 13.04 5.12 -6.14
N VAL A 455 12.85 5.14 -4.81
CA VAL A 455 12.63 6.36 -4.02
C VAL A 455 13.64 7.48 -4.34
N PRO A 456 14.98 7.28 -4.21
CA PRO A 456 15.95 8.33 -4.51
C PRO A 456 15.92 8.77 -5.98
N THR A 457 15.72 7.85 -6.92
CA THR A 457 15.71 8.13 -8.36
C THR A 457 14.55 9.05 -8.72
N VAL A 458 13.33 8.72 -8.27
CA VAL A 458 12.12 9.48 -8.57
C VAL A 458 12.15 10.86 -7.91
N TYR A 459 12.51 10.92 -6.62
CA TYR A 459 12.46 12.16 -5.85
C TYR A 459 13.64 13.13 -6.08
N SER A 460 14.82 12.63 -6.46
CA SER A 460 15.97 13.49 -6.77
C SER A 460 15.71 14.39 -7.99
N SER A 461 14.92 13.91 -8.94
CA SER A 461 14.59 14.64 -10.17
C SER A 461 13.59 15.78 -9.93
N ALA A 462 12.68 15.64 -8.96
CA ALA A 462 11.63 16.61 -8.65
C ALA A 462 12.05 17.70 -7.64
N GLY A 463 13.35 17.79 -7.30
CA GLY A 463 13.89 18.85 -6.44
C GLY A 463 13.47 18.78 -4.96
N ARG A 464 13.24 17.58 -4.41
CA ARG A 464 12.67 17.40 -3.06
C ARG A 464 13.70 17.29 -1.93
N THR A 465 13.21 17.56 -0.72
CA THR A 465 13.95 17.56 0.56
C THR A 465 14.17 16.15 1.12
N THR A 466 15.22 15.97 1.92
CA THR A 466 15.52 14.74 2.69
C THR A 466 14.34 14.25 3.52
N ARG A 467 13.56 15.19 4.04
CA ARG A 467 12.32 14.95 4.77
C ARG A 467 11.35 14.02 4.04
N GLN A 468 11.14 14.23 2.74
CA GLN A 468 10.20 13.42 1.96
C GLN A 468 10.78 12.05 1.62
N LEU A 469 12.05 12.00 1.24
CA LEU A 469 12.75 10.75 0.97
C LEU A 469 12.67 9.80 2.18
N GLY A 470 13.01 10.29 3.36
CA GLY A 470 12.92 9.49 4.58
C GLY A 470 11.49 9.06 4.92
N LEU A 471 10.50 9.95 4.74
CA LEU A 471 9.09 9.64 5.04
C LEU A 471 8.55 8.55 4.10
N VAL A 472 8.84 8.65 2.81
CA VAL A 472 8.43 7.66 1.81
C VAL A 472 9.12 6.32 2.10
N SER A 473 10.43 6.30 2.31
CA SER A 473 11.13 5.07 2.69
C SER A 473 10.56 4.41 3.95
N ALA A 474 10.24 5.21 4.97
CA ALA A 474 9.65 4.69 6.21
C ALA A 474 8.24 4.10 5.99
N ARG A 475 7.41 4.74 5.18
CA ARG A 475 6.08 4.22 4.81
C ARG A 475 6.14 3.01 3.90
N THR A 476 7.15 2.89 3.06
CA THR A 476 7.36 1.70 2.22
C THR A 476 7.75 0.49 3.08
N VAL A 477 8.74 0.63 3.96
CA VAL A 477 9.30 -0.53 4.70
C VAL A 477 8.51 -0.86 5.97
N LEU A 478 7.94 0.16 6.63
CA LEU A 478 7.15 0.01 7.85
C LEU A 478 5.78 0.71 7.73
N PRO A 479 4.93 0.29 6.76
CA PRO A 479 3.62 0.89 6.47
C PRO A 479 2.60 0.76 7.59
N GLN A 480 2.79 -0.21 8.50
CA GLN A 480 1.88 -0.50 9.59
C GLN A 480 1.94 0.54 10.72
N TYR A 481 2.86 1.51 10.65
CA TYR A 481 2.98 2.60 11.63
C TYR A 481 2.69 3.96 10.99
N ASN A 482 2.15 4.86 11.80
CA ASN A 482 2.12 6.27 11.45
C ASN A 482 3.51 6.87 11.54
N TRP A 483 3.86 7.69 10.55
CA TRP A 483 5.15 8.37 10.48
C TRP A 483 4.95 9.88 10.39
N ILE A 484 5.57 10.61 11.31
CA ILE A 484 5.47 12.07 11.41
C ILE A 484 6.86 12.67 11.21
N ALA A 485 7.07 13.28 10.05
CA ALA A 485 8.36 13.90 9.70
C ALA A 485 8.43 15.35 10.22
N SER A 486 9.49 15.67 10.98
CA SER A 486 9.85 17.02 11.39
C SER A 486 10.20 17.91 10.18
N SER A 487 10.39 19.20 10.41
CA SER A 487 11.11 20.06 9.47
C SER A 487 12.54 19.56 9.24
N GLU A 488 13.19 20.06 8.19
CA GLU A 488 14.62 19.90 7.98
C GLU A 488 15.35 21.03 8.72
N PHE A 489 16.26 20.67 9.64
CA PHE A 489 17.02 21.62 10.45
C PHE A 489 18.45 21.72 9.93
N ILE A 490 18.96 22.94 9.79
CA ILE A 490 20.25 23.21 9.12
C ILE A 490 21.22 23.91 10.07
N THR A 491 20.73 24.85 10.88
CA THR A 491 21.60 25.58 11.80
C THR A 491 21.79 24.83 13.12
N ARG A 492 22.95 25.03 13.76
CA ARG A 492 23.24 24.41 15.06
C ARG A 492 22.20 24.76 16.14
N SER A 493 21.69 25.99 16.13
CA SER A 493 20.65 26.44 17.07
C SER A 493 19.31 25.72 16.85
N GLU A 494 18.89 25.58 15.58
CA GLU A 494 17.67 24.83 15.23
C GLU A 494 17.80 23.35 15.63
N ILE A 495 18.95 22.74 15.33
CA ILE A 495 19.23 21.35 15.67
C ILE A 495 19.17 21.17 17.19
N ARG A 496 19.85 22.03 17.97
CA ARG A 496 19.83 21.98 19.45
C ARG A 496 18.43 22.15 20.01
N SER A 497 17.64 23.10 19.49
CA SER A 497 16.24 23.28 19.88
C SER A 497 15.40 22.03 19.58
N HIS A 498 15.61 21.41 18.42
CA HIS A 498 14.90 20.21 18.04
C HIS A 498 15.26 19.02 18.94
N ILE A 499 16.55 18.77 19.20
CA ILE A 499 17.00 17.73 20.14
C ILE A 499 16.42 17.95 21.55
N THR A 500 16.36 19.20 22.00
CA THR A 500 15.71 19.55 23.28
C THR A 500 14.23 19.15 23.28
N SER A 501 13.53 19.31 22.16
CA SER A 501 12.13 18.85 22.02
C SER A 501 11.99 17.32 22.05
N LEU A 502 12.97 16.58 21.51
CA LEU A 502 13.00 15.12 21.59
C LEU A 502 13.24 14.64 23.04
N ILE A 503 14.08 15.33 23.80
CA ILE A 503 14.31 15.08 25.23
C ILE A 503 13.02 15.32 26.04
N ALA A 504 12.27 16.37 25.69
CA ALA A 504 11.01 16.71 26.33
C ALA A 504 9.83 15.78 25.93
N SER A 505 10.01 14.95 24.89
CA SER A 505 8.98 14.01 24.44
C SER A 505 8.78 12.86 25.45
N PRO A 506 7.60 12.20 25.44
CA PRO A 506 7.33 11.08 26.34
C PRO A 506 8.35 9.95 26.22
N SER A 507 8.73 9.34 27.34
CA SER A 507 9.52 8.10 27.33
C SER A 507 8.79 6.99 26.57
N GLY A 508 9.55 6.22 25.80
CA GLY A 508 9.05 5.25 24.83
C GLY A 508 8.93 5.80 23.39
N SER A 509 9.08 7.11 23.19
CA SER A 509 9.10 7.70 21.85
C SER A 509 10.34 7.26 21.06
N ILE A 510 10.15 7.04 19.76
CA ILE A 510 11.19 6.61 18.83
C ILE A 510 11.13 7.42 17.54
N TRP A 511 12.30 7.69 16.97
CA TRP A 511 12.45 8.36 15.68
C TRP A 511 13.46 7.64 14.81
N LEU A 512 13.24 7.71 13.49
CA LEU A 512 14.28 7.55 12.49
C LEU A 512 14.90 8.93 12.22
N ALA A 513 16.19 9.12 12.51
CA ALA A 513 16.91 10.33 12.17
C ALA A 513 17.68 10.15 10.86
N ILE A 514 17.48 11.06 9.92
CA ILE A 514 18.25 11.16 8.67
C ILE A 514 19.19 12.36 8.78
N LEU A 515 20.47 12.10 8.56
CA LEU A 515 21.57 13.03 8.78
C LEU A 515 22.31 13.29 7.48
N ARG A 516 22.65 14.54 7.23
CA ARG A 516 23.71 14.90 6.28
C ARG A 516 24.97 15.22 7.06
N LEU A 517 26.02 14.43 6.84
CA LEU A 517 27.30 14.60 7.51
C LEU A 517 28.34 15.06 6.50
N ARG A 518 29.23 15.95 6.91
CA ARG A 518 30.36 16.43 6.10
C ARG A 518 31.67 16.05 6.75
N ARG A 519 32.52 15.40 5.96
CA ARG A 519 33.89 15.08 6.34
C ARG A 519 34.78 16.31 6.28
N THR A 520 35.89 16.26 7.02
CA THR A 520 36.94 17.29 7.01
C THR A 520 37.56 17.51 5.62
N ASP A 521 37.57 16.48 4.76
CA ASP A 521 37.98 16.55 3.35
C ASP A 521 36.94 17.22 2.43
N GLY A 522 35.80 17.66 2.99
CA GLY A 522 34.72 18.33 2.28
C GLY A 522 33.66 17.40 1.69
N VAL A 523 33.85 16.08 1.72
CA VAL A 523 32.88 15.11 1.18
C VAL A 523 31.66 15.01 2.09
N SER A 524 30.46 15.17 1.52
CA SER A 524 29.20 14.97 2.25
C SER A 524 28.64 13.57 2.01
N GLY A 525 28.06 12.98 3.04
CA GLY A 525 27.36 11.70 2.99
C GLY A 525 26.05 11.73 3.78
N TRP A 526 25.12 10.86 3.40
CA TRP A 526 23.87 10.66 4.13
C TRP A 526 24.00 9.48 5.10
N HIS A 527 23.40 9.62 6.28
CA HIS A 527 23.40 8.61 7.32
C HIS A 527 22.01 8.50 7.97
N ALA A 528 21.71 7.33 8.55
CA ALA A 528 20.45 7.08 9.21
C ALA A 528 20.67 6.33 10.53
N VAL A 529 20.04 6.80 11.60
CA VAL A 529 20.12 6.20 12.94
C VAL A 529 18.76 6.26 13.65
N PRO A 530 18.37 5.22 14.42
CA PRO A 530 17.27 5.34 15.35
C PRO A 530 17.63 6.22 16.55
N ILE A 531 16.68 7.00 17.03
CA ILE A 531 16.75 7.71 18.31
C ILE A 531 15.63 7.20 19.20
N LEU A 532 15.97 6.81 20.43
CA LEU A 532 15.04 6.30 21.44
C LEU A 532 15.02 7.25 22.64
N ARG A 533 13.83 7.66 23.08
CA ARG A 533 13.64 8.34 24.37
C ARG A 533 13.36 7.29 25.45
N THR A 534 14.32 7.04 26.34
CA THR A 534 14.10 6.22 27.54
C THR A 534 13.60 7.08 28.70
N SER A 535 13.47 6.55 29.93
CA SER A 535 13.24 7.41 31.11
C SER A 535 14.50 8.15 31.57
N GLN A 536 15.69 7.73 31.13
CA GLN A 536 16.99 8.29 31.57
C GLN A 536 17.56 9.33 30.60
N GLY A 537 17.14 9.32 29.34
CA GLY A 537 17.62 10.26 28.33
C GLY A 537 17.27 9.84 26.91
N LEU A 538 17.86 10.52 25.94
CA LEU A 538 17.92 10.05 24.56
C LEU A 538 19.06 9.04 24.40
N VAL A 539 18.80 8.01 23.60
CA VAL A 539 19.77 7.04 23.13
C VAL A 539 19.80 7.11 21.60
N VAL A 540 20.96 7.36 21.03
CA VAL A 540 21.17 7.31 19.57
C VAL A 540 21.75 5.94 19.23
N ILE A 541 20.98 5.13 18.51
CA ILE A 541 21.38 3.75 18.20
C ILE A 541 22.26 3.77 16.95
N ARG A 542 23.56 3.50 17.12
CA ARG A 542 24.51 3.53 16.01
C ARG A 542 24.22 2.42 14.99
N THR A 543 24.22 2.80 13.72
CA THR A 543 24.16 1.88 12.57
C THR A 543 25.54 1.80 11.89
N ARG A 544 25.74 0.80 11.02
CA ARG A 544 27.00 0.53 10.30
C ARG A 544 28.24 0.64 11.22
N ALA A 545 28.29 -0.20 12.25
CA ALA A 545 29.31 -0.18 13.30
C ALA A 545 30.32 -1.34 13.19
N SER A 546 30.62 -1.81 11.96
CA SER A 546 31.45 -3.01 11.71
C SER A 546 32.85 -2.98 12.33
N LEU A 547 33.41 -1.78 12.60
CA LEU A 547 34.73 -1.61 13.23
C LEU A 547 34.67 -1.27 14.73
N THR A 548 33.48 -1.23 15.32
CA THR A 548 33.29 -0.89 16.75
C THR A 548 33.26 -2.18 17.56
N SER A 549 33.97 -2.26 18.69
CA SER A 549 33.83 -3.39 19.62
C SER A 549 32.48 -3.35 20.34
N LEU A 550 32.01 -4.50 20.85
CA LEU A 550 30.77 -4.55 21.64
C LEU A 550 30.82 -3.61 22.85
N ASP A 551 31.96 -3.49 23.53
CA ASP A 551 32.09 -2.62 24.71
C ASP A 551 31.98 -1.14 24.33
N ASN A 552 32.62 -0.71 23.25
CA ASN A 552 32.49 0.66 22.75
C ASN A 552 31.08 0.93 22.23
N TYR A 553 30.44 -0.07 21.60
CA TYR A 553 29.05 0.04 21.16
C TYR A 553 28.11 0.20 22.36
N ARG A 554 28.29 -0.59 23.42
CA ARG A 554 27.52 -0.46 24.68
C ARG A 554 27.65 0.94 25.27
N GLN A 555 28.88 1.48 25.35
CA GLN A 555 29.10 2.84 25.84
C GLN A 555 28.39 3.89 24.98
N SER A 556 28.35 3.69 23.65
CA SER A 556 27.65 4.59 22.73
C SER A 556 26.12 4.58 22.86
N LEU A 557 25.55 3.63 23.60
CA LEU A 557 24.11 3.57 23.88
C LEU A 557 23.73 4.17 25.24
N THR A 558 24.67 4.85 25.92
CA THR A 558 24.42 5.51 27.20
C THR A 558 23.38 6.63 27.03
N PRO A 559 22.25 6.60 27.77
CA PRO A 559 21.25 7.66 27.69
C PRO A 559 21.79 9.00 28.19
N THR A 560 21.40 10.11 27.55
CA THR A 560 21.76 11.46 27.99
C THR A 560 20.58 12.44 27.92
N MET A 561 20.54 13.39 28.85
CA MET A 561 19.60 14.53 28.87
C MET A 561 20.24 15.81 28.35
N ASP A 562 21.53 15.77 28.00
CA ASP A 562 22.27 16.93 27.50
C ASP A 562 22.17 16.97 25.95
N PRO A 563 21.50 17.98 25.38
CA PRO A 563 21.33 18.09 23.94
C PRO A 563 22.65 18.30 23.19
N ASP A 564 23.65 18.92 23.82
CA ASP A 564 24.95 19.14 23.18
C ASP A 564 25.75 17.84 23.12
N LEU A 565 25.70 17.02 24.18
CA LEU A 565 26.27 15.66 24.13
C LEU A 565 25.61 14.80 23.05
N VAL A 566 24.27 14.88 22.88
CA VAL A 566 23.56 14.16 21.79
C VAL A 566 24.16 14.53 20.43
N ILE A 567 24.38 15.82 20.18
CA ILE A 567 24.88 16.28 18.89
C ILE A 567 26.36 15.93 18.73
N ASP A 568 27.22 16.35 19.65
CA ASP A 568 28.67 16.27 19.51
C ASP A 568 29.22 14.84 19.55
N ASN A 569 28.64 13.97 20.37
CA ASN A 569 29.19 12.63 20.63
C ASN A 569 28.46 11.50 19.90
N TYR A 570 27.21 11.74 19.46
CA TYR A 570 26.39 10.68 18.88
C TYR A 570 25.90 10.95 17.47
N LEU A 571 25.58 12.20 17.12
CA LEU A 571 25.19 12.58 15.75
C LEU A 571 26.39 13.03 14.91
N GLU A 572 27.36 13.68 15.55
CA GLU A 572 28.66 14.06 14.98
C GLU A 572 29.75 13.06 15.35
N ARG A 573 30.88 13.15 14.64
CA ARG A 573 32.14 12.49 15.00
C ARG A 573 33.30 13.48 14.82
N PRO A 574 34.48 13.24 15.41
CA PRO A 574 35.62 14.15 15.26
C PRO A 574 35.97 14.49 13.81
N ASP A 575 35.69 13.59 12.86
CA ASP A 575 35.92 13.75 11.43
C ASP A 575 34.66 14.07 10.62
N LEU A 576 33.48 14.20 11.25
CA LEU A 576 32.17 14.35 10.62
C LEU A 576 31.31 15.39 11.33
N SER A 577 31.08 16.54 10.69
CA SER A 577 30.16 17.57 11.17
C SER A 577 28.75 17.39 10.63
N LEU A 578 27.74 17.73 11.43
CA LEU A 578 26.33 17.62 11.05
C LEU A 578 25.88 18.85 10.28
N GLU A 579 25.53 18.68 8.99
CA GLU A 579 25.03 19.76 8.14
C GLU A 579 23.50 19.87 8.18
N ARG A 580 22.79 18.73 8.29
CA ARG A 580 21.33 18.69 8.27
C ARG A 580 20.79 17.56 9.14
N LEU A 581 19.70 17.83 9.84
CA LEU A 581 18.95 16.84 10.63
C LEU A 581 17.47 16.85 10.21
N THR A 582 16.92 15.67 9.96
CA THR A 582 15.47 15.44 9.93
C THR A 582 15.16 14.23 10.80
N THR A 583 14.12 14.30 11.62
CA THR A 583 13.62 13.14 12.38
C THR A 583 12.23 12.77 11.94
N ILE A 584 11.95 11.47 11.87
CA ILE A 584 10.67 10.92 11.47
C ILE A 584 10.20 10.05 12.63
N GLN A 585 9.22 10.54 13.37
CA GLN A 585 8.70 9.86 14.54
C GLN A 585 7.91 8.63 14.12
N LEU A 586 8.22 7.49 14.74
CA LEU A 586 7.43 6.27 14.65
C LEU A 586 6.28 6.41 15.67
N GLY A 587 5.08 6.62 15.15
CA GLY A 587 3.86 6.81 15.93
C GLY A 587 3.10 5.51 16.20
N GLU A 588 1.82 5.63 16.45
CA GLU A 588 0.95 4.47 16.70
C GLU A 588 0.75 3.62 15.45
N VAL A 589 0.30 2.38 15.66
CA VAL A 589 -0.11 1.46 14.60
C VAL A 589 -1.18 2.12 13.75
N TYR A 590 -0.99 2.11 12.43
CA TYR A 590 -1.96 2.61 11.48
C TYR A 590 -3.07 1.58 11.25
N HIS A 591 -4.32 2.01 11.41
CA HIS A 591 -5.48 1.20 11.08
C HIS A 591 -5.87 1.43 9.63
N ASN A 592 -5.41 0.55 8.76
CA ASN A 592 -5.74 0.60 7.35
C ASN A 592 -7.09 -0.09 7.11
N THR A 593 -7.97 0.60 6.39
CA THR A 593 -9.30 0.09 6.04
C THR A 593 -9.21 -1.21 5.22
N PHE A 594 -8.22 -1.32 4.32
CA PHE A 594 -8.06 -2.47 3.43
C PHE A 594 -7.70 -3.75 4.17
N ASP A 595 -7.00 -3.68 5.31
CA ASP A 595 -6.65 -4.86 6.12
C ASP A 595 -7.91 -5.65 6.58
N PHE A 596 -9.08 -5.00 6.59
CA PHE A 596 -10.35 -5.60 6.97
C PHE A 596 -11.22 -6.04 5.80
N ILE A 597 -10.97 -5.53 4.59
CA ILE A 597 -11.80 -5.79 3.40
C ILE A 597 -11.08 -6.51 2.27
N ILE A 598 -9.79 -6.76 2.37
CA ILE A 598 -9.08 -7.58 1.40
C ILE A 598 -8.06 -8.47 2.10
N SER A 599 -7.96 -9.70 1.61
CA SER A 599 -6.93 -10.64 2.01
C SER A 599 -6.56 -11.45 0.77
N ASN A 600 -5.26 -11.67 0.57
CA ASN A 600 -4.75 -12.42 -0.57
C ASN A 600 -4.30 -13.82 -0.15
N ARG A 601 -4.46 -14.82 -1.03
CA ARG A 601 -4.02 -16.20 -0.81
C ARG A 601 -2.53 -16.27 -0.49
N ASN A 602 -2.16 -17.20 0.38
CA ASN A 602 -0.81 -17.39 0.90
C ASN A 602 -0.32 -16.22 1.79
N CYS A 603 -1.22 -15.54 2.50
CA CYS A 603 -0.86 -14.42 3.40
C CYS A 603 -0.29 -14.85 4.77
N THR A 604 0.40 -15.99 4.86
CA THR A 604 0.94 -16.51 6.14
C THR A 604 2.17 -15.77 6.66
N GLY A 605 2.84 -14.96 5.84
CA GLY A 605 4.01 -14.17 6.23
C GLY A 605 5.24 -14.99 6.67
N GLU A 606 6.10 -14.38 7.51
CA GLU A 606 7.37 -14.96 8.01
C GLU A 606 7.39 -15.22 9.54
N GLY A 607 6.23 -15.33 10.19
CA GLY A 607 6.16 -15.63 11.63
C GLY A 607 4.74 -15.61 12.20
N ASP A 608 4.63 -15.85 13.51
CA ASP A 608 3.36 -16.14 14.20
C ASP A 608 2.30 -15.02 14.05
N ASP A 609 2.71 -13.76 13.97
CA ASP A 609 1.81 -12.59 13.86
C ASP A 609 2.07 -11.71 12.62
N ARG A 610 2.93 -12.17 11.70
CA ARG A 610 3.20 -11.46 10.45
C ARG A 610 2.37 -12.06 9.33
N ARG A 611 1.68 -11.24 8.55
CA ARG A 611 0.86 -11.68 7.41
C ARG A 611 1.28 -10.99 6.12
N GLY A 612 0.82 -11.53 5.00
CA GLY A 612 1.09 -10.99 3.67
C GLY A 612 1.77 -12.01 2.78
N THR A 613 1.65 -11.80 1.46
CA THR A 613 2.04 -12.79 0.44
C THR A 613 3.43 -12.55 -0.13
N GLY A 614 3.99 -11.35 0.05
CA GLY A 614 5.21 -10.91 -0.65
C GLY A 614 4.97 -10.49 -2.11
N GLU A 615 3.72 -10.46 -2.57
CA GLU A 615 3.33 -10.21 -3.96
C GLU A 615 2.38 -9.02 -4.09
N TYR A 616 2.26 -8.44 -5.29
CA TYR A 616 1.23 -7.44 -5.54
C TYR A 616 -0.17 -8.05 -5.44
N PRO A 617 -1.13 -7.41 -4.75
CA PRO A 617 -2.51 -7.88 -4.72
C PRO A 617 -3.14 -7.90 -6.12
N THR A 618 -3.86 -8.98 -6.44
CA THR A 618 -4.64 -9.14 -7.68
C THR A 618 -6.03 -9.68 -7.38
N SER A 619 -7.02 -9.42 -8.23
CA SER A 619 -8.37 -9.98 -8.11
C SER A 619 -8.37 -11.51 -7.97
N ALA A 620 -7.55 -12.20 -8.76
CA ALA A 620 -7.42 -13.67 -8.75
C ALA A 620 -6.79 -14.24 -7.46
N SER A 621 -6.09 -13.41 -6.69
CA SER A 621 -5.46 -13.81 -5.44
C SER A 621 -6.35 -13.56 -4.22
N VAL A 622 -7.53 -12.94 -4.36
CA VAL A 622 -8.39 -12.61 -3.22
C VAL A 622 -8.92 -13.87 -2.53
N ASN A 623 -8.88 -13.89 -1.20
CA ASN A 623 -9.50 -14.89 -0.34
C ASN A 623 -10.89 -14.45 0.11
N GLN A 624 -11.70 -15.43 0.53
CA GLN A 624 -12.88 -15.19 1.36
C GLN A 624 -12.45 -14.64 2.73
N CYS A 625 -13.30 -13.79 3.31
CA CYS A 625 -13.03 -13.19 4.62
C CYS A 625 -13.60 -14.04 5.76
N SER A 626 -13.11 -13.85 6.98
CA SER A 626 -13.59 -14.52 8.21
C SER A 626 -14.94 -14.01 8.74
N SER A 627 -15.65 -13.19 7.96
CA SER A 627 -16.97 -12.68 8.33
C SER A 627 -18.02 -13.80 8.35
N ARG A 628 -19.13 -13.60 9.07
CA ARG A 628 -20.24 -14.59 9.16
C ARG A 628 -20.76 -15.09 7.80
N ARG A 629 -20.62 -14.30 6.73
CA ARG A 629 -21.06 -14.64 5.37
C ARG A 629 -19.90 -14.94 4.42
N ASN A 630 -18.68 -15.06 4.92
CA ASN A 630 -17.44 -15.25 4.16
C ASN A 630 -17.12 -14.14 3.12
N ARG A 631 -17.87 -13.04 3.13
CA ARG A 631 -17.67 -11.88 2.23
C ARG A 631 -16.82 -10.82 2.90
N CYS A 632 -16.02 -10.13 2.09
CA CYS A 632 -15.08 -9.11 2.52
C CYS A 632 -15.75 -7.74 2.46
N ALA A 633 -16.10 -7.20 3.61
CA ALA A 633 -16.91 -6.00 3.70
C ALA A 633 -16.68 -5.31 5.04
N LEU A 634 -16.60 -3.97 5.02
CA LEU A 634 -16.72 -3.18 6.24
C LEU A 634 -18.15 -3.38 6.77
N GLN A 635 -18.27 -4.09 7.89
CA GLN A 635 -19.52 -4.19 8.64
C GLN A 635 -19.76 -2.92 9.44
#